data_AF-A0AAU9VUU5-F1
#
_entry.id   AF-A0AAU9VUU5-F1
#
_cell.length_a   1.000
_cell.length_b   1.000
_cell.length_c   1.000
_cell.angle_alpha   90.00
_cell.angle_beta   90.00
_cell.angle_gamma   90.00
#
_symmetry.space_group_name_H-M   'P 1'
#
loop_
_entity.id
_entity.type
_entity.pdbx_description
1 polymer ?
#
loop_
_entity_poly.entity_id
_entity_poly.type
_entity_poly.pdbx_seq_one_letter_code
_entity_poly.pdbx_strand_id
1 'polypeptide(L)'
;MPIQKVEENICNAVGTEESVSAHPIVLVKLKSEGREVLTYAMLNACSTRLFVLSDITAMLKVNGMETRLMVKTIDSAKLHNSKVLNGLVVTDLNGDHPVQLLKTFTKEHLSMPKNILTHDLAH
;
A
#
# COMPACT_ATOMS: atom_id res chain seq x y z
N MET A 1 -46.00 -0.48 49.17
CA MET A 1 -44.73 -0.96 48.56
C MET A 1 -44.01 0.24 47.98
N PRO A 2 -42.68 0.37 48.19
CA PRO A 2 -41.93 1.58 47.84
C PRO A 2 -41.56 1.61 46.35
N ILE A 3 -41.37 2.83 45.85
CA ILE A 3 -40.91 3.15 44.50
C ILE A 3 -39.48 2.64 44.34
N GLN A 4 -39.23 1.74 43.38
CA GLN A 4 -37.88 1.31 43.01
C GLN A 4 -37.18 2.46 42.30
N LYS A 5 -36.07 2.92 42.90
CA LYS A 5 -35.14 3.89 42.32
C LYS A 5 -34.37 3.17 41.20
N VAL A 6 -34.57 3.59 39.95
CA VAL A 6 -33.75 3.12 38.82
C VAL A 6 -32.38 3.76 39.01
N GLU A 7 -31.37 2.95 39.34
CA GLU A 7 -29.98 3.37 39.29
C GLU A 7 -29.57 3.44 37.82
N GLU A 8 -29.35 4.65 37.32
CA GLU A 8 -28.67 4.88 36.05
C GLU A 8 -27.21 4.43 36.21
N ASN A 9 -26.90 3.24 35.71
CA ASN A 9 -25.53 2.79 35.52
C ASN A 9 -24.89 3.66 34.43
N ILE A 10 -24.21 4.73 34.84
CA ILE A 10 -23.33 5.51 33.98
C ILE A 10 -22.17 4.58 33.59
N CYS A 11 -22.28 4.00 32.40
CA CYS A 11 -21.23 3.18 31.82
C CYS A 11 -20.12 4.11 31.31
N ASN A 12 -19.15 4.43 32.17
CA ASN A 12 -17.91 5.09 31.77
C ASN A 12 -16.99 4.07 31.09
N ALA A 13 -17.42 3.52 29.97
CA ALA A 13 -16.52 2.83 29.05
C ALA A 13 -15.78 3.92 28.27
N VAL A 14 -14.60 4.32 28.77
CA VAL A 14 -13.59 4.92 27.89
C VAL A 14 -13.09 3.77 27.01
N GLY A 15 -13.84 3.49 25.95
CA GLY A 15 -13.33 2.70 24.85
C GLY A 15 -12.18 3.49 24.26
N THR A 16 -10.95 3.03 24.46
CA THR A 16 -9.87 3.39 23.57
C THR A 16 -10.31 2.85 22.21
N GLU A 17 -10.92 3.70 21.38
CA GLU A 17 -11.25 3.32 20.01
C GLU A 17 -9.92 3.00 19.32
N GLU A 18 -9.58 1.71 19.26
CA GLU A 18 -8.51 1.22 18.39
C GLU A 18 -8.94 1.57 16.98
N SER A 19 -8.44 2.71 16.48
CA SER A 19 -8.68 3.10 15.10
C SER A 19 -8.03 2.05 14.19
N VAL A 20 -8.84 1.14 13.67
CA VAL A 20 -8.41 0.17 12.66
C VAL A 20 -8.16 0.97 11.37
N SER A 21 -6.89 1.24 11.10
CA SER A 21 -6.50 1.92 9.86
C SER A 21 -6.56 0.92 8.70
N ALA A 22 -7.67 0.97 7.94
CA ALA A 22 -7.78 0.23 6.69
C ALA A 22 -6.87 0.88 5.64
N HIS A 23 -5.96 0.08 5.06
CA HIS A 23 -5.11 0.55 3.98
C HIS A 23 -5.86 0.46 2.66
N PRO A 24 -5.86 1.53 1.83
CA PRO A 24 -6.57 1.53 0.55
C PRO A 24 -5.80 0.70 -0.48
N ILE A 25 -6.07 -0.61 -0.51
CA ILE A 25 -5.49 -1.56 -1.46
C ILE A 25 -6.55 -1.88 -2.52
N VAL A 26 -6.17 -1.79 -3.79
CA VAL A 26 -7.05 -2.03 -4.94
C VAL A 26 -6.44 -3.07 -5.88
N LEU A 27 -7.28 -3.91 -6.49
CA LEU A 27 -6.86 -4.84 -7.53
C LEU A 27 -6.80 -4.13 -8.87
N VAL A 28 -5.69 -4.30 -9.61
CA VAL A 28 -5.42 -3.63 -10.88
C VAL A 28 -4.76 -4.57 -11.88
N LYS A 29 -4.89 -4.25 -13.17
CA LYS A 29 -4.06 -4.86 -14.21
C LYS A 29 -2.90 -3.93 -14.52
N LEU A 30 -1.68 -4.41 -14.38
CA LEU A 30 -0.47 -3.71 -14.83
C LEU A 30 -0.04 -4.28 -16.18
N LYS A 31 0.23 -3.41 -17.14
CA LYS A 31 0.52 -3.77 -18.53
C LYS A 31 1.83 -3.15 -19.00
N SER A 32 2.51 -3.86 -19.89
CA SER A 32 3.64 -3.35 -20.66
C SER A 32 3.85 -4.21 -21.91
N GLU A 33 4.08 -3.57 -23.06
CA GLU A 33 4.43 -4.24 -24.33
C GLU A 33 3.59 -5.51 -24.65
N GLY A 34 2.26 -5.41 -24.50
CA GLY A 34 1.33 -6.51 -24.78
C GLY A 34 1.27 -7.62 -23.72
N ARG A 35 2.00 -7.48 -22.61
CA ARG A 35 1.93 -8.36 -21.43
C ARG A 35 1.09 -7.69 -20.34
N GLU A 36 0.43 -8.52 -19.54
CA GLU A 36 -0.33 -8.05 -18.39
C GLU A 36 -0.14 -8.95 -17.17
N VAL A 37 -0.23 -8.33 -15.99
CA VAL A 37 -0.22 -9.00 -14.69
C VAL A 37 -1.35 -8.41 -13.85
N LEU A 38 -2.17 -9.27 -13.28
CA LEU A 38 -3.17 -8.91 -12.28
C LEU A 38 -2.46 -8.80 -10.92
N THR A 39 -2.56 -7.66 -10.26
CA THR A 39 -1.85 -7.41 -8.98
C THR A 39 -2.60 -6.43 -8.10
N TYR A 40 -2.17 -6.29 -6.86
CA TYR A 40 -2.68 -5.31 -5.91
C TYR A 40 -1.81 -4.05 -5.90
N ALA A 41 -2.45 -2.89 -5.81
CA ALA A 41 -1.80 -1.59 -5.64
C ALA A 41 -2.29 -0.94 -4.35
N MET A 42 -1.35 -0.42 -3.56
CA MET A 42 -1.68 0.39 -2.39
C MET A 42 -1.72 1.88 -2.78
N LEU A 43 -2.84 2.54 -2.50
CA LEU A 43 -3.01 3.98 -2.72
C LEU A 43 -2.39 4.76 -1.56
N ASN A 44 -1.08 5.00 -1.64
CA ASN A 44 -0.35 5.70 -0.59
C ASN A 44 -0.17 7.19 -0.91
N ALA A 45 -1.08 8.04 -0.41
CA ALA A 45 -1.03 9.49 -0.60
C ALA A 45 0.25 10.15 -0.02
N CYS A 46 0.91 9.50 0.93
CA CYS A 46 2.15 10.00 1.54
C CYS A 46 3.41 9.68 0.69
N SER A 47 3.26 8.91 -0.39
CA SER A 47 4.38 8.61 -1.29
C SER A 47 4.48 9.62 -2.44
N THR A 48 5.69 10.13 -2.67
CA THR A 48 5.97 11.07 -3.78
C THR A 48 6.36 10.37 -5.09
N ARG A 49 6.45 9.04 -5.07
CA ARG A 49 6.91 8.18 -6.17
C ARG A 49 6.12 6.88 -6.19
N LEU A 50 6.03 6.29 -7.39
CA LEU A 50 5.42 4.98 -7.59
C LEU A 50 6.49 3.89 -7.53
N PHE A 51 6.14 2.81 -6.85
CA PHE A 51 6.98 1.63 -6.74
C PHE A 51 6.27 0.40 -7.29
N VAL A 52 7.03 -0.47 -7.94
CA VAL A 52 6.58 -1.80 -8.35
C VAL A 52 7.57 -2.83 -7.83
N LEU A 53 7.09 -4.02 -7.51
CA LEU A 53 7.96 -5.09 -7.06
C LEU A 53 8.80 -5.65 -8.21
N SER A 54 10.05 -6.04 -7.92
CA SER A 54 10.99 -6.57 -8.90
C SER A 54 10.44 -7.81 -9.63
N ASP A 55 9.72 -8.67 -8.92
CA ASP A 55 9.08 -9.88 -9.46
C ASP A 55 7.99 -9.58 -10.51
N ILE A 56 7.15 -8.58 -10.27
CA ILE A 56 6.13 -8.11 -11.22
C ILE A 56 6.80 -7.62 -12.51
N THR A 57 7.93 -6.92 -12.40
CA THR A 57 8.67 -6.48 -13.61
C THR A 57 9.26 -7.64 -14.39
N ALA A 58 9.71 -8.71 -13.69
CA ALA A 58 10.18 -9.92 -14.34
C ALA A 58 9.05 -10.66 -15.07
N MET A 59 7.85 -10.72 -14.49
CA MET A 59 6.65 -11.29 -15.13
C MET A 59 6.26 -10.51 -16.39
N LEU A 60 6.30 -9.18 -16.32
CA LEU A 60 6.06 -8.30 -17.46
C LEU A 60 7.25 -8.23 -18.44
N LYS A 61 8.39 -8.87 -18.13
CA LYS A 61 9.65 -8.79 -18.89
C LYS A 61 10.06 -7.35 -19.24
N VAL A 62 9.83 -6.42 -18.32
CA VAL A 62 10.20 -5.01 -18.48
C VAL A 62 11.60 -4.79 -17.92
N ASN A 63 12.49 -4.29 -18.76
CA ASN A 63 13.81 -3.85 -18.32
C ASN A 63 13.78 -2.36 -17.99
N GLY A 64 14.32 -2.02 -16.83
CA GLY A 64 14.52 -0.64 -16.41
C GLY A 64 15.99 -0.25 -16.43
N MET A 65 16.24 1.06 -16.39
CA MET A 65 17.58 1.61 -16.27
C MET A 65 18.01 1.58 -14.80
N GLU A 66 19.17 0.99 -14.52
CA GLU A 66 19.75 0.94 -13.18
C GLU A 66 19.92 2.35 -12.60
N THR A 67 19.56 2.50 -11.33
CA THR A 67 19.64 3.77 -10.61
C THR A 67 19.81 3.56 -9.10
N ARG A 68 20.04 4.66 -8.40
CA ARG A 68 20.04 4.70 -6.93
C ARG A 68 19.02 5.74 -6.49
N LEU A 69 18.08 5.33 -5.65
CA LEU A 69 17.01 6.19 -5.15
C LEU A 69 17.19 6.42 -3.65
N MET A 70 17.32 7.68 -3.25
CA MET A 70 17.24 8.06 -1.85
C MET A 70 15.78 8.04 -1.41
N VAL A 71 15.41 7.07 -0.58
CA VAL A 71 14.06 6.94 -0.02
C VAL A 71 14.08 7.56 1.38
N LYS A 72 13.32 8.64 1.54
CA LYS A 72 13.08 9.28 2.84
C LYS A 72 11.75 8.79 3.40
N THR A 73 11.81 8.22 4.57
CA THR A 73 10.69 7.80 5.42
C THR A 73 10.67 8.72 6.64
N ILE A 74 9.62 8.61 7.47
CA ILE A 74 9.49 9.41 8.70
C ILE A 74 10.74 9.27 9.59
N ASP A 75 11.25 8.04 9.73
CA ASP A 75 12.32 7.74 10.69
C ASP A 75 13.71 7.64 10.05
N SER A 76 13.82 7.64 8.72
CA SER A 76 15.10 7.36 8.06
C SER A 76 15.19 7.85 6.62
N ALA A 77 16.41 8.13 6.18
CA ALA A 77 16.76 8.33 4.77
C ALA A 77 17.79 7.28 4.36
N LYS A 78 17.45 6.43 3.37
CA LYS A 78 18.32 5.35 2.91
C LYS A 78 18.42 5.35 1.39
N LEU A 79 19.63 5.06 0.90
CA LEU A 79 19.89 4.95 -0.53
C LEU A 79 19.71 3.50 -0.97
N HIS A 80 18.81 3.27 -1.92
CA HIS A 80 18.47 1.95 -2.43
C HIS A 80 18.87 1.81 -3.89
N ASN A 81 19.38 0.64 -4.26
CA ASN A 81 19.47 0.25 -5.67
C ASN A 81 18.04 0.02 -6.19
N SER A 82 17.78 0.49 -7.40
CA SER A 82 16.46 0.42 -8.04
C SER A 82 16.64 0.52 -9.55
N LYS A 83 15.58 0.20 -10.29
CA LYS A 83 15.49 0.44 -11.72
C LYS A 83 14.40 1.46 -12.00
N VAL A 84 14.69 2.40 -12.89
CA VAL A 84 13.67 3.31 -13.44
C VAL A 84 12.97 2.62 -14.60
N LEU A 85 11.65 2.53 -14.52
CA LEU A 85 10.77 1.95 -15.53
C LEU A 85 9.91 3.06 -16.14
N ASN A 86 9.76 2.97 -17.46
CA ASN A 86 8.88 3.83 -18.24
C ASN A 86 7.90 2.94 -19.04
N GLY A 87 6.76 3.51 -19.44
CA GLY A 87 5.83 2.81 -20.34
C GLY A 87 4.98 1.72 -19.68
N LEU A 88 4.93 1.68 -18.34
CA LEU A 88 3.93 0.88 -17.64
C LEU A 88 2.56 1.54 -17.75
N VAL A 89 1.52 0.73 -17.88
CA VAL A 89 0.12 1.17 -17.91
C VAL A 89 -0.65 0.41 -16.84
N VAL A 90 -1.40 1.12 -16.01
CA VAL A 90 -2.35 0.51 -15.08
C VAL A 90 -3.75 0.63 -15.66
N THR A 91 -4.57 -0.40 -15.53
CA THR A 91 -5.98 -0.37 -15.88
C THR A 91 -6.82 -0.95 -14.76
N ASP A 92 -8.13 -0.68 -14.78
CA ASP A 92 -9.09 -1.48 -14.04
C ASP A 92 -9.12 -2.94 -14.55
N LEU A 93 -9.97 -3.77 -13.94
CA LEU A 93 -10.04 -5.21 -14.20
C LEU A 93 -10.57 -5.54 -15.60
N ASN A 94 -11.45 -4.72 -16.16
CA ASN A 94 -11.97 -4.87 -17.52
C ASN A 94 -10.97 -4.34 -18.55
N GLY A 95 -10.17 -3.34 -18.15
CA GLY A 95 -9.14 -2.74 -19.00
C GLY A 95 -9.59 -1.45 -19.69
N ASP A 96 -10.73 -0.89 -19.27
CA ASP A 96 -11.41 0.21 -19.96
C ASP A 96 -10.80 1.57 -19.64
N HIS A 97 -10.16 1.72 -18.47
CA HIS A 97 -9.61 2.97 -17.98
C HIS A 97 -8.08 2.91 -17.84
N PRO A 98 -7.33 2.96 -18.96
CA PRO A 98 -5.88 2.91 -18.92
C PRO A 98 -5.28 4.23 -18.43
N VAL A 99 -4.32 4.10 -17.50
CA VAL A 99 -3.52 5.19 -16.95
C VAL A 99 -2.06 4.87 -17.18
N GLN A 100 -1.39 5.69 -18.00
CA GLN A 100 0.04 5.56 -18.21
C GLN A 100 0.81 6.05 -16.98
N LEU A 101 1.70 5.20 -16.47
CA LEU A 101 2.56 5.53 -15.35
C LEU A 101 3.82 6.23 -15.87
N LEU A 102 4.05 7.45 -15.39
CA LEU A 102 5.16 8.30 -15.84
C LEU A 102 6.54 7.70 -15.53
N LYS A 103 6.88 7.61 -14.23
CA LYS A 103 8.18 7.13 -13.76
C LYS A 103 7.97 6.25 -12.54
N THR A 104 8.27 4.97 -12.70
CA THR A 104 8.09 3.94 -11.68
C THR A 104 9.43 3.35 -11.28
N PHE A 105 9.59 3.01 -10.01
CA PHE A 105 10.84 2.48 -9.46
C PHE A 105 10.66 1.03 -8.99
N THR A 106 11.64 0.17 -9.24
CA THR A 106 11.60 -1.18 -8.66
C THR A 106 11.99 -1.17 -7.19
N LYS A 107 11.43 -2.09 -6.42
CA LYS A 107 11.85 -2.39 -5.05
C LYS A 107 11.65 -3.87 -4.77
N GLU A 108 12.59 -4.50 -4.06
CA GLU A 108 12.49 -5.91 -3.64
C GLU A 108 11.33 -6.13 -2.66
N HIS A 109 11.17 -5.21 -1.70
CA HIS A 109 10.14 -5.28 -0.66
C HIS A 109 9.50 -3.93 -0.41
N LEU A 110 8.17 -3.88 -0.37
CA LEU A 110 7.42 -2.72 0.09
C LEU A 110 7.26 -2.82 1.62
N SER A 111 7.90 -1.91 2.35
CA SER A 111 7.73 -1.78 3.80
C SER A 111 6.44 -1.02 4.09
N MET A 112 5.58 -1.57 4.93
CA MET A 112 4.41 -0.86 5.44
C MET A 112 4.82 0.18 6.51
N PRO A 113 4.08 1.29 6.66
CA PRO A 113 4.23 2.17 7.81
C PRO A 113 4.03 1.38 9.12
N LYS A 114 4.82 1.67 10.15
CA LYS A 114 4.84 0.93 11.43
C LYS A 114 3.56 0.99 12.29
N ASN A 115 2.46 1.57 11.81
CA ASN A 115 1.21 1.66 12.57
C ASN A 115 0.36 0.38 12.52
N ILE A 116 0.99 -0.78 12.34
CA ILE A 116 0.31 -2.06 12.57
C ILE A 116 0.69 -2.45 13.99
N LEU A 117 -0.19 -2.13 14.95
CA LEU A 117 -0.29 -2.93 16.16
C LEU A 117 -0.57 -4.35 15.68
N THR A 118 0.49 -5.17 15.62
CA THR A 118 0.34 -6.61 15.61
C THR A 118 -0.40 -6.94 16.90
N HIS A 119 -1.71 -7.21 16.79
CA HIS A 119 -2.41 -7.94 17.84
C HIS A 119 -1.62 -9.23 17.99
N ASP A 120 -0.93 -9.34 19.12
CA ASP A 120 -0.20 -10.54 19.52
C ASP A 120 -1.25 -11.65 19.55
N LEU A 121 -1.20 -12.57 18.59
CA LEU A 121 -1.99 -13.78 18.65
C LEU A 121 -1.38 -14.62 19.76
N ALA A 122 -1.81 -14.35 20.99
CA ALA A 122 -1.53 -15.20 22.14
C ALA A 122 -2.14 -16.58 21.86
N HIS A 123 -1.27 -17.57 21.68
CA HIS A 123 -1.61 -19.00 21.68
C HIS A 123 -1.85 -19.50 23.10
#